data_AF-A0A1X0QW82-F1
#
_entry.id   AF-A0A1X0QW82-F1
#
_cell.length_a   1.000
_cell.length_b   1.000
_cell.length_c   1.000
_cell.angle_alpha   90.00
_cell.angle_beta   90.00
_cell.angle_gamma   90.00
#
_symmetry.space_group_name_H-M   'P 1'
#
loop_
_entity.id
_entity.type
_entity.pdbx_description
1 polymer ?
#
loop_
_entity_poly.entity_id
_entity_poly.type
_entity_poly.pdbx_seq_one_letter_code
_entity_poly.pdbx_strand_id
1 'polypeptide(L)'
;MYIVIQSRLSHYITCICNDLENYERDKTQQKTKTLLKFYDNTPLLDIQVARRFTSLLMTAMNHNKIESIVDMEKFSKIIKLLENSITICAELDLIEHYSQTRNKTALFSMLNLLSETIEIAGILFDILIHCRLDKQFVSRHLITHCLHFIKNQLDYIVYPFTDLNEFEEQSSFNLNTRTVYDLIRESPNEKRLVSLFIPNITKFLRRAHQLIQREELDDDVLVTVAYISMAPFFHDQSEQTECILEDSGTFSPYEQLKFSALDILKHIFSSYPQHRRWIFEEILTSLGSLTAMNDKRSYRLHDNQSIHVISALFMELVQCSSNVSNLSGYRNWFRKWNIKYQKAQKSNDTEKLKLLDDQLLTKAANAWRHGTEAAANSASFFLEFLMSK
;
A
#
# COMPACT_ATOMS: atom_id res chain seq x y z
N MET A 1 -11.03 -27.10 20.27
CA MET A 1 -10.14 -26.58 19.21
C MET A 1 -9.89 -25.08 19.36
N TYR A 2 -10.93 -24.25 19.54
CA TYR A 2 -10.82 -22.80 19.65
C TYR A 2 -9.98 -22.28 20.85
N ILE A 3 -10.29 -22.76 22.07
CA ILE A 3 -9.56 -22.40 23.30
C ILE A 3 -8.06 -22.75 23.19
N VAL A 4 -7.73 -23.80 22.43
CA VAL A 4 -6.34 -24.22 22.20
C VAL A 4 -5.60 -23.23 21.31
N ILE A 5 -6.24 -22.64 20.29
CA ILE A 5 -5.61 -21.65 19.40
C ILE A 5 -5.33 -20.36 20.17
N GLN A 6 -6.29 -19.91 20.99
CA GLN A 6 -6.14 -18.73 21.85
C GLN A 6 -5.02 -18.92 22.88
N SER A 7 -5.00 -20.06 23.57
CA SER A 7 -3.94 -20.40 24.51
C SER A 7 -2.57 -20.45 23.84
N ARG A 8 -2.48 -20.98 22.61
CA ARG A 8 -1.23 -21.01 21.83
C ARG A 8 -0.75 -19.62 21.44
N LEU A 9 -1.65 -18.73 21.01
CA LEU A 9 -1.29 -17.34 20.69
C LEU A 9 -0.79 -16.60 21.94
N SER A 10 -1.53 -16.67 23.04
CA SER A 10 -1.15 -16.03 24.32
C SER A 10 0.18 -16.55 24.87
N HIS A 11 0.40 -17.87 24.80
CA HIS A 11 1.67 -18.49 25.16
C HIS A 11 2.81 -18.01 24.24
N TYR A 12 2.59 -17.97 22.93
CA TYR A 12 3.60 -17.53 21.97
C TYR A 12 4.01 -16.06 22.18
N ILE A 13 3.04 -15.19 22.44
CA ILE A 13 3.26 -13.78 22.78
C ILE A 13 4.09 -13.66 24.07
N THR A 14 3.75 -14.46 25.09
CA THR A 14 4.48 -14.47 26.36
C THR A 14 5.92 -14.97 26.18
N CYS A 15 6.16 -15.98 25.34
CA CYS A 15 7.52 -16.43 25.01
C CYS A 15 8.35 -15.31 24.38
N ILE A 16 7.80 -14.58 23.40
CA ILE A 16 8.50 -13.47 22.74
C ILE A 16 8.82 -12.36 23.74
N CYS A 17 7.87 -11.99 24.60
CA CYS A 17 8.07 -10.95 25.61
C CYS A 17 9.09 -11.37 26.68
N ASN A 18 9.06 -12.62 27.13
CA ASN A 18 10.05 -13.15 28.08
C ASN A 18 11.47 -13.13 27.48
N ASP A 19 11.61 -13.46 26.20
CA ASP A 19 12.91 -13.40 25.52
C ASP A 19 13.47 -11.97 25.46
N LEU A 20 12.59 -10.98 25.22
CA LEU A 20 12.91 -9.56 25.25
C LEU A 20 13.29 -9.09 26.67
N GLU A 21 12.50 -9.42 27.69
CA GLU A 21 12.79 -9.04 29.08
C GLU A 21 14.10 -9.67 29.58
N ASN A 22 14.37 -10.91 29.19
CA ASN A 22 15.64 -11.57 29.48
C ASN A 22 16.81 -10.87 28.77
N TYR A 23 16.61 -10.31 27.57
CA TYR A 23 17.64 -9.52 26.89
C TYR A 23 17.91 -8.19 27.60
N GLU A 24 16.87 -7.47 28.01
CA GLU A 24 17.00 -6.20 28.73
C GLU A 24 17.78 -6.35 30.05
N ARG A 25 17.63 -7.50 30.72
CA ARG A 25 18.36 -7.85 31.95
C ARG A 25 19.81 -8.26 31.70
N ASP A 26 20.05 -9.11 30.70
CA ASP A 26 21.35 -9.74 30.47
C ASP A 26 22.01 -9.25 29.17
N LYS A 27 22.23 -7.93 29.01
CA LYS A 27 22.82 -7.24 27.82
C LYS A 27 24.06 -7.90 27.16
N THR A 28 24.61 -8.95 27.77
CA THR A 28 25.78 -9.75 27.38
C THR A 28 25.48 -11.08 26.68
N GLN A 29 24.25 -11.63 26.68
CA GLN A 29 23.95 -12.92 26.01
C GLN A 29 23.45 -12.74 24.56
N GLN A 30 24.35 -12.34 23.66
CA GLN A 30 24.10 -12.25 22.21
C GLN A 30 24.10 -13.61 21.48
N LYS A 31 24.31 -14.72 22.19
CA LYS A 31 24.49 -16.03 21.54
C LYS A 31 23.31 -16.93 21.88
N THR A 32 22.54 -17.23 20.84
CA THR A 32 21.43 -18.21 20.76
C THR A 32 20.12 -17.84 21.46
N LYS A 33 19.36 -16.90 20.89
CA LYS A 33 17.89 -16.91 21.05
C LYS A 33 17.25 -17.02 19.67
N THR A 34 16.34 -17.98 19.53
CA THR A 34 15.74 -18.40 18.24
C THR A 34 14.65 -17.46 17.75
N LEU A 35 14.20 -16.51 18.58
CA LEU A 35 13.04 -15.67 18.29
C LEU A 35 13.36 -14.21 17.91
N LEU A 36 14.48 -13.67 18.37
CA LEU A 36 14.89 -12.28 18.16
C LEU A 36 16.17 -12.21 17.35
N LYS A 37 16.21 -11.30 16.38
CA LYS A 37 17.41 -10.85 15.67
C LYS A 37 17.89 -9.54 16.29
N PHE A 38 19.17 -9.21 16.12
CA PHE A 38 19.73 -7.96 16.62
C PHE A 38 20.47 -7.24 15.50
N TYR A 39 20.20 -5.95 15.38
CA TYR A 39 20.92 -5.04 14.48
C TYR A 39 21.36 -3.83 15.30
N ASP A 40 22.67 -3.58 15.39
CA ASP A 40 23.27 -2.51 16.18
C ASP A 40 22.69 -2.38 17.61
N ASN A 41 22.60 -3.52 18.32
CA ASN A 41 22.00 -3.65 19.66
C ASN A 41 20.51 -3.35 19.76
N THR A 42 19.81 -3.13 18.65
CA THR A 42 18.35 -3.01 18.62
C THR A 42 17.72 -4.39 18.41
N PRO A 43 16.79 -4.83 19.29
CA PRO A 43 16.08 -6.09 19.13
C PRO A 43 15.03 -5.99 18.02
N LEU A 44 15.06 -6.97 17.13
CA LEU A 44 14.15 -7.17 16.01
C LEU A 44 13.47 -8.52 16.14
N LEU A 45 12.24 -8.64 15.65
CA LEU A 45 11.57 -9.94 15.58
C LEU A 45 12.04 -10.69 14.33
N ASP A 46 12.41 -11.97 14.48
CA ASP A 46 12.72 -12.78 13.31
C ASP A 46 11.50 -12.91 12.37
N ILE A 47 11.73 -12.85 11.05
CA ILE A 47 10.66 -12.89 10.06
C ILE A 47 9.80 -14.16 10.14
N GLN A 48 10.38 -15.33 10.45
CA GLN A 48 9.62 -16.58 10.57
C GLN A 48 8.72 -16.55 11.81
N VAL A 49 9.20 -15.92 12.88
CA VAL A 49 8.43 -15.68 14.10
C VAL A 49 7.30 -14.70 13.84
N ALA A 50 7.56 -13.61 13.12
CA ALA A 50 6.55 -12.64 12.71
C ALA A 50 5.45 -13.28 11.83
N ARG A 51 5.83 -14.10 10.84
CA ARG A 51 4.89 -14.86 9.99
C ARG A 51 4.02 -15.81 10.81
N ARG A 52 4.64 -16.57 11.71
CA ARG A 52 3.91 -17.53 12.58
C ARG A 52 2.98 -16.81 13.55
N PHE A 53 3.44 -15.73 14.16
CA PHE A 53 2.63 -14.86 15.01
C PHE A 53 1.39 -14.37 14.26
N THR A 54 1.58 -13.81 13.05
CA THR A 54 0.48 -13.28 12.23
C THR A 54 -0.50 -14.37 11.82
N SER A 55 -0.01 -15.55 11.43
CA SER A 55 -0.88 -16.69 11.11
C SER A 55 -1.75 -17.13 12.30
N LEU A 56 -1.16 -17.21 13.50
CA LEU A 56 -1.91 -17.51 14.73
C LEU A 56 -2.88 -16.39 15.11
N LEU A 57 -2.49 -15.14 14.90
CA LEU A 57 -3.33 -13.97 15.16
C LEU A 57 -4.57 -13.97 14.25
N MET A 58 -4.37 -14.17 12.95
CA MET A 58 -5.46 -14.20 11.96
C MET A 58 -6.43 -15.35 12.20
N THR A 59 -5.93 -16.52 12.58
CA THR A 59 -6.79 -17.67 12.93
C THR A 59 -7.57 -17.43 14.23
N ALA A 60 -6.99 -16.74 15.22
CA ALA A 60 -7.70 -16.36 16.44
C ALA A 60 -8.77 -15.28 16.19
N MET A 61 -8.47 -14.31 15.33
CA MET A 61 -9.34 -13.17 15.00
C MET A 61 -10.62 -13.54 14.24
N ASN A 62 -10.61 -14.63 13.48
CA ASN A 62 -11.81 -15.11 12.78
C ASN A 62 -12.98 -15.45 13.73
N HIS A 63 -12.75 -15.51 15.04
CA HIS A 63 -13.68 -16.08 15.99
C HIS A 63 -14.02 -15.19 17.19
N ASN A 64 -13.24 -14.16 17.58
CA ASN A 64 -13.56 -13.18 18.66
C ASN A 64 -12.77 -11.86 18.51
N LYS A 65 -13.08 -10.89 19.38
CA LYS A 65 -12.27 -9.68 19.64
C LYS A 65 -10.94 -10.03 20.33
N ILE A 66 -9.86 -9.34 19.96
CA ILE A 66 -8.49 -9.59 20.48
C ILE A 66 -8.33 -9.28 21.98
N GLU A 67 -9.00 -8.23 22.47
CA GLU A 67 -8.88 -7.74 23.85
C GLU A 67 -9.25 -8.78 24.91
N SER A 68 -10.09 -9.76 24.57
CA SER A 68 -10.47 -10.83 25.50
C SER A 68 -9.52 -12.03 25.48
N ILE A 69 -8.53 -12.02 24.59
CA ILE A 69 -7.68 -13.18 24.27
C ILE A 69 -6.24 -12.96 24.75
N VAL A 70 -5.77 -11.72 24.69
CA VAL A 70 -4.35 -11.39 24.83
C VAL A 70 -4.17 -10.18 25.74
N ASP A 71 -3.08 -10.22 26.51
CA ASP A 71 -2.55 -9.09 27.25
C ASP A 71 -2.06 -7.99 26.28
N MET A 72 -2.78 -6.86 26.26
CA MET A 72 -2.56 -5.76 25.31
C MET A 72 -1.21 -5.07 25.51
N GLU A 73 -0.64 -5.09 26.71
CA GLU A 73 0.68 -4.51 26.95
C GLU A 73 1.77 -5.35 26.26
N LYS A 74 1.70 -6.67 26.41
CA LYS A 74 2.59 -7.60 25.71
C LYS A 74 2.41 -7.55 24.20
N PHE A 75 1.17 -7.41 23.74
CA PHE A 75 0.88 -7.26 22.32
C PHE A 75 1.50 -5.97 21.76
N SER A 76 1.41 -4.86 22.49
CA SER A 76 2.04 -3.59 22.11
C SER A 76 3.57 -3.70 22.04
N LYS A 77 4.22 -4.44 22.95
CA LYS A 77 5.66 -4.74 22.86
C LYS A 77 6.03 -5.45 21.56
N ILE A 78 5.20 -6.38 21.09
CA ILE A 78 5.45 -7.09 19.81
C ILE A 78 5.28 -6.14 18.62
N ILE A 79 4.25 -5.29 18.61
CA ILE A 79 4.09 -4.26 17.57
C ILE A 79 5.32 -3.36 17.54
N LYS A 80 5.84 -2.97 18.71
CA LYS A 80 7.04 -2.14 18.80
C LYS A 80 8.27 -2.86 18.22
N LEU A 81 8.44 -4.15 18.49
CA LEU A 81 9.51 -4.96 17.90
C LEU A 81 9.44 -5.00 16.36
N LEU A 82 8.23 -5.08 15.80
CA LEU A 82 8.03 -5.04 14.35
C LEU A 82 8.30 -3.62 13.79
N GLU A 83 7.87 -2.57 14.50
CA GLU A 83 8.14 -1.16 14.13
C GLU A 83 9.64 -0.84 14.16
N ASN A 84 10.42 -1.45 15.06
CA ASN A 84 11.86 -1.26 15.12
C ASN A 84 12.55 -1.64 13.80
N SER A 85 12.12 -2.73 13.13
CA SER A 85 12.67 -3.12 11.83
C SER A 85 12.49 -2.02 10.79
N ILE A 86 11.32 -1.39 10.79
CA ILE A 86 11.00 -0.26 9.89
C ILE A 86 11.87 0.94 10.21
N THR A 87 12.02 1.26 11.50
CA THR A 87 12.80 2.43 11.95
C THR A 87 14.27 2.32 11.52
N ILE A 88 14.86 1.13 11.63
CA ILE A 88 16.25 0.87 11.21
C ILE A 88 16.41 1.02 9.70
N CYS A 89 15.44 0.55 8.92
CA CYS A 89 15.53 0.55 7.46
C CYS A 89 14.94 1.79 6.80
N ALA A 90 14.38 2.73 7.57
CA ALA A 90 13.62 3.86 7.04
C ALA A 90 14.44 4.70 6.04
N GLU A 91 15.69 4.99 6.37
CA GLU A 91 16.58 5.86 5.58
C GLU A 91 17.69 5.08 4.85
N LEU A 92 17.56 3.75 4.76
CA LEU A 92 18.60 2.94 4.16
C LEU A 92 18.58 3.05 2.62
N ASP A 93 19.52 3.82 2.06
CA ASP A 93 19.85 3.79 0.63
C ASP A 93 20.97 2.76 0.37
N LEU A 94 20.58 1.66 -0.27
CA LEU A 94 21.45 0.52 -0.56
C LEU A 94 22.51 0.85 -1.63
N ILE A 95 22.18 1.71 -2.59
CA ILE A 95 23.07 2.10 -3.68
C ILE A 95 24.12 3.08 -3.16
N GLU A 96 23.70 4.07 -2.38
CA GLU A 96 24.60 5.01 -1.73
C GLU A 96 25.55 4.30 -0.75
N HIS A 97 25.02 3.40 0.09
CA HIS A 97 25.83 2.65 1.04
C HIS A 97 26.90 1.79 0.35
N TYR A 98 26.55 1.13 -0.76
CA TYR A 98 27.51 0.37 -1.55
C TYR A 98 28.57 1.26 -2.20
N SER A 99 28.19 2.45 -2.66
CA SER A 99 29.13 3.40 -3.28
C SER A 99 30.27 3.81 -2.34
N GLN A 100 29.95 3.92 -1.04
CA GLN A 100 30.89 4.32 0.01
C GLN A 100 31.73 3.15 0.53
N THR A 101 31.12 1.98 0.76
CA THR A 101 31.78 0.84 1.42
C THR A 101 32.44 -0.14 0.46
N ARG A 102 31.92 -0.26 -0.77
CA ARG A 102 32.29 -1.28 -1.78
C ARG A 102 32.28 -2.73 -1.24
N ASN A 103 31.52 -2.99 -0.17
CA ASN A 103 31.49 -4.28 0.49
C ASN A 103 30.27 -5.12 0.07
N LYS A 104 30.52 -6.20 -0.68
CA LYS A 104 29.48 -7.12 -1.19
C LYS A 104 28.75 -7.88 -0.08
N THR A 105 29.42 -8.24 1.01
CA THR A 105 28.76 -9.03 2.08
C THR A 105 27.81 -8.18 2.91
N ALA A 106 28.18 -6.93 3.19
CA ALA A 106 27.32 -5.95 3.85
C ALA A 106 26.12 -5.59 2.97
N LEU A 107 26.32 -5.45 1.66
CA LEU A 107 25.25 -5.22 0.69
C LEU A 107 24.17 -6.32 0.77
N PHE A 108 24.59 -7.59 0.75
CA PHE A 108 23.66 -8.71 0.74
C PHE A 108 22.94 -8.91 2.09
N SER A 109 23.61 -8.63 3.21
CA SER A 109 22.95 -8.67 4.52
C SER A 109 21.89 -7.57 4.66
N MET A 110 22.20 -6.36 4.19
CA MET A 110 21.24 -5.24 4.14
C MET A 110 20.07 -5.51 3.21
N LEU A 111 20.33 -6.10 2.04
CA LEU A 111 19.28 -6.49 1.09
C LEU A 111 18.28 -7.48 1.71
N ASN A 112 18.79 -8.46 2.46
CA ASN A 112 17.95 -9.42 3.16
C ASN A 112 17.14 -8.74 4.28
N LEU A 113 17.75 -7.82 5.04
CA LEU A 113 17.06 -7.04 6.06
C LEU A 113 15.93 -6.18 5.46
N LEU A 114 16.17 -5.55 4.30
CA LEU A 114 15.14 -4.78 3.58
C LEU A 114 13.99 -5.67 3.12
N SER A 115 14.30 -6.82 2.51
CA SER A 115 13.28 -7.79 2.08
C SER A 115 12.39 -8.25 3.24
N GLU A 116 13.00 -8.60 4.39
CA GLU A 116 12.27 -8.96 5.62
C GLU A 116 11.42 -7.78 6.13
N THR A 117 11.95 -6.55 6.08
CA THR A 117 11.26 -5.36 6.59
C THR A 117 10.06 -4.94 5.72
N ILE A 118 10.13 -5.10 4.39
CA ILE A 118 8.99 -4.89 3.49
C ILE A 118 7.83 -5.82 3.86
N GLU A 119 8.14 -7.08 4.16
CA GLU A 119 7.12 -8.02 4.61
C GLU A 119 6.56 -7.67 6.00
N ILE A 120 7.41 -7.25 6.94
CA ILE A 120 7.01 -6.77 8.26
C ILE A 120 6.06 -5.57 8.16
N ALA A 121 6.35 -4.60 7.28
CA ALA A 121 5.45 -3.46 7.04
C ALA A 121 4.06 -3.93 6.57
N GLY A 122 4.02 -4.94 5.70
CA GLY A 122 2.79 -5.62 5.33
C GLY A 122 2.07 -6.24 6.53
N ILE A 123 2.79 -7.00 7.37
CA ILE A 123 2.23 -7.65 8.57
C ILE A 123 1.63 -6.62 9.52
N LEU A 124 2.31 -5.49 9.74
CA LEU A 124 1.80 -4.42 10.58
C LEU A 124 0.48 -3.86 10.06
N PHE A 125 0.33 -3.68 8.76
CA PHE A 125 -0.95 -3.25 8.16
C PHE A 125 -2.05 -4.31 8.30
N ASP A 126 -1.74 -5.61 8.17
CA ASP A 126 -2.72 -6.67 8.48
C ASP A 126 -3.20 -6.56 9.93
N ILE A 127 -2.28 -6.34 10.88
CA ILE A 127 -2.60 -6.18 12.30
C ILE A 127 -3.55 -4.99 12.49
N LEU A 128 -3.25 -3.82 11.90
CA LEU A 128 -4.10 -2.63 12.00
C LEU A 128 -5.52 -2.88 11.46
N ILE A 129 -5.63 -3.52 10.29
CA ILE A 129 -6.91 -3.78 9.60
C ILE A 129 -7.79 -4.76 10.38
N HIS A 130 -7.19 -5.79 10.99
CA HIS A 130 -7.92 -6.90 11.59
C HIS A 130 -8.16 -6.74 13.09
N CYS A 131 -7.23 -6.12 13.82
CA CYS A 131 -7.25 -6.16 15.28
C CYS A 131 -8.07 -5.02 15.91
N ARG A 132 -8.37 -3.94 15.17
CA ARG A 132 -9.07 -2.73 15.66
C ARG A 132 -8.54 -2.27 17.02
N LEU A 133 -7.23 -2.09 17.09
CA LEU A 133 -6.54 -1.75 18.32
C LEU A 133 -6.90 -0.31 18.73
N ASP A 134 -7.09 -0.10 20.03
CA ASP A 134 -7.13 1.27 20.54
C ASP A 134 -5.82 1.99 20.23
N LYS A 135 -5.92 3.27 19.86
CA LYS A 135 -4.77 4.13 19.53
C LYS A 135 -3.71 4.21 20.64
N GLN A 136 -4.05 3.81 21.88
CA GLN A 136 -3.12 3.76 23.01
C GLN A 136 -2.07 2.64 22.91
N PHE A 137 -2.35 1.56 22.18
CA PHE A 137 -1.46 0.39 22.08
C PHE A 137 -0.59 0.39 20.81
N VAL A 138 -0.76 1.41 19.96
CA VAL A 138 -0.07 1.56 18.68
C VAL A 138 0.68 2.89 18.70
N SER A 139 1.91 2.88 18.18
CA SER A 139 2.69 4.11 18.00
C SER A 139 1.94 5.11 17.12
N ARG A 140 1.88 6.38 17.55
CA ARG A 140 1.15 7.46 16.87
C ARG A 140 1.56 7.60 15.39
N HIS A 141 2.83 7.35 15.09
CA HIS A 141 3.41 7.55 13.76
C HIS A 141 3.63 6.23 13.01
N LEU A 142 3.10 5.09 13.49
CA LEU A 142 3.33 3.79 12.88
C LEU A 142 2.95 3.74 11.39
N ILE A 143 1.75 4.23 11.06
CA ILE A 143 1.24 4.24 9.68
C ILE A 143 2.18 5.08 8.80
N THR A 144 2.52 6.28 9.26
CA THR A 144 3.42 7.21 8.56
C THR A 144 4.81 6.63 8.36
N HIS A 145 5.40 5.99 9.38
CA HIS A 145 6.71 5.33 9.28
C HIS A 145 6.69 4.19 8.24
N CYS A 146 5.67 3.33 8.25
CA CYS A 146 5.52 2.27 7.25
C CYS A 146 5.40 2.84 5.83
N LEU A 147 4.62 3.90 5.64
CA LEU A 147 4.41 4.52 4.33
C LEU A 147 5.68 5.16 3.80
N HIS A 148 6.40 5.94 4.62
CA HIS A 148 7.68 6.53 4.22
C HIS A 148 8.72 5.46 3.93
N PHE A 149 8.79 4.39 4.72
CA PHE A 149 9.67 3.28 4.41
C PHE A 149 9.37 2.68 3.03
N ILE A 150 8.10 2.38 2.72
CA ILE A 150 7.72 1.84 1.41
C ILE A 150 7.99 2.82 0.27
N LYS A 151 7.74 4.12 0.49
CA LYS A 151 8.11 5.19 -0.45
C LYS A 151 9.62 5.15 -0.75
N ASN A 152 10.46 5.08 0.28
CA ASN A 152 11.91 5.06 0.11
C ASN A 152 12.39 3.79 -0.61
N GLN A 153 11.77 2.63 -0.36
CA GLN A 153 12.11 1.41 -1.10
C GLN A 153 11.73 1.51 -2.59
N LEU A 154 10.65 2.20 -2.91
CA LEU A 154 10.30 2.50 -4.30
C LEU A 154 11.33 3.46 -4.94
N ASP A 155 11.61 4.58 -4.27
CA ASP A 155 12.47 5.66 -4.77
C ASP A 155 13.95 5.26 -4.90
N TYR A 156 14.49 4.47 -3.97
CA TYR A 156 15.93 4.15 -3.92
C TYR A 156 16.30 2.81 -4.54
N ILE A 157 15.34 1.91 -4.77
CA ILE A 157 15.64 0.56 -5.27
C ILE A 157 14.78 0.22 -6.48
N VAL A 158 13.45 0.24 -6.33
CA VAL A 158 12.55 -0.24 -7.39
C VAL A 158 12.65 0.65 -8.64
N TYR A 159 12.48 1.96 -8.52
CA TYR A 159 12.52 2.86 -9.67
C TYR A 159 13.91 2.97 -10.30
N PRO A 160 15.01 3.13 -9.53
CA PRO A 160 16.35 3.12 -10.10
C PRO A 160 16.65 1.86 -10.91
N PHE A 161 16.21 0.67 -10.46
CA PHE A 161 16.39 -0.57 -11.22
C PHE A 161 15.41 -0.73 -12.39
N THR A 162 14.22 -0.14 -12.31
CA THR A 162 13.22 -0.17 -13.39
C THR A 162 13.65 0.70 -14.56
N ASP A 163 14.23 1.87 -14.26
CA ASP A 163 14.64 2.88 -15.23
C ASP A 163 16.06 2.65 -15.78
N LEU A 164 16.72 1.54 -15.41
CA LEU A 164 18.05 1.21 -15.94
C LEU A 164 17.99 0.93 -17.44
N ASN A 165 18.31 1.95 -18.24
CA ASN A 165 18.53 1.82 -19.68
C ASN A 165 19.96 1.33 -19.96
N GLU A 166 20.11 0.34 -20.84
CA GLU A 166 21.44 -0.13 -21.29
C GLU A 166 22.22 0.94 -22.09
N PHE A 167 21.56 2.00 -22.55
CA PHE A 167 22.11 2.98 -23.49
C PHE A 167 22.38 4.37 -22.89
N GLU A 168 22.04 4.62 -21.62
CA GLU A 168 22.22 5.94 -20.97
C GLU A 168 23.35 5.94 -19.93
N GLU A 169 24.59 5.89 -20.42
CA GLU A 169 25.81 5.83 -19.60
C GLU A 169 26.25 7.16 -18.94
N GLN A 170 25.46 8.24 -19.02
CA GLN A 170 26.00 9.59 -18.80
C GLN A 170 25.85 10.20 -17.38
N SER A 171 25.52 9.43 -16.34
CA SER A 171 25.55 9.93 -14.95
C SER A 171 26.25 8.98 -13.96
N SER A 172 26.96 9.53 -12.97
CA SER A 172 27.65 8.74 -11.92
C SER A 172 26.69 7.94 -11.04
N PHE A 173 25.43 8.40 -10.92
CA PHE A 173 24.37 7.68 -10.21
C PHE A 173 24.00 6.40 -10.96
N ASN A 174 23.84 6.47 -12.29
CA ASN A 174 23.59 5.30 -13.13
C ASN A 174 24.70 4.25 -13.02
N LEU A 175 25.96 4.67 -12.84
CA LEU A 175 27.08 3.73 -12.69
C LEU A 175 27.01 2.92 -11.39
N ASN A 176 26.77 3.56 -10.24
CA ASN A 176 26.65 2.82 -8.97
C ASN A 176 25.42 1.91 -8.97
N THR A 177 24.27 2.40 -9.45
CA THR A 177 23.05 1.60 -9.63
C THR A 177 23.32 0.38 -10.51
N ARG A 178 24.04 0.55 -11.63
CA ARG A 178 24.42 -0.56 -12.52
C ARG A 178 25.33 -1.58 -11.83
N THR A 179 26.35 -1.13 -11.08
CA THR A 179 27.23 -2.06 -10.37
C THR A 179 26.49 -2.90 -9.34
N VAL A 180 25.58 -2.29 -8.57
CA VAL A 180 24.75 -3.02 -7.60
C VAL A 180 23.81 -3.99 -8.32
N TYR A 181 23.18 -3.54 -9.41
CA TYR A 181 22.31 -4.37 -10.24
C TYR A 181 23.03 -5.61 -10.76
N ASP A 182 24.24 -5.46 -11.31
CA ASP A 182 25.02 -6.57 -11.86
C ASP A 182 25.46 -7.55 -10.76
N LEU A 183 25.88 -7.05 -9.58
CA LEU A 183 26.22 -7.90 -8.44
C LEU A 183 25.05 -8.76 -7.94
N ILE A 184 23.84 -8.18 -7.92
CA ILE A 184 22.61 -8.89 -7.56
C ILE A 184 22.23 -9.87 -8.66
N ARG A 185 22.34 -9.46 -9.94
CA ARG A 185 22.03 -10.33 -11.09
C ARG A 185 22.89 -11.59 -11.12
N GLU A 186 24.17 -11.47 -10.79
CA GLU A 186 25.11 -12.60 -10.71
C GLU A 186 24.82 -13.56 -9.54
N SER A 187 24.05 -13.10 -8.54
CA SER A 187 23.84 -13.84 -7.29
C SER A 187 22.39 -14.34 -7.21
N PRO A 188 22.12 -15.64 -7.44
CA PRO A 188 20.75 -16.14 -7.68
C PRO A 188 19.82 -16.00 -6.47
N ASN A 189 20.37 -16.09 -5.25
CA ASN A 189 19.57 -15.95 -4.03
C ASN A 189 19.09 -14.50 -3.85
N GLU A 190 19.98 -13.55 -4.05
CA GLU A 190 19.77 -12.11 -3.94
C GLU A 190 18.85 -11.61 -5.04
N LYS A 191 19.03 -12.10 -6.28
CA LYS A 191 18.09 -11.85 -7.39
C LYS A 191 16.67 -12.28 -7.01
N ARG A 192 16.51 -13.48 -6.44
CA ARG A 192 15.20 -13.97 -5.98
C ARG A 192 14.64 -13.15 -4.81
N LEU A 193 15.49 -12.60 -3.93
CA LEU A 193 15.02 -11.71 -2.86
C LEU A 193 14.49 -10.39 -3.43
N VAL A 194 15.17 -9.83 -4.43
CA VAL A 194 14.78 -8.57 -5.09
C VAL A 194 13.52 -8.74 -5.93
N SER A 195 13.34 -9.88 -6.60
CA SER A 195 12.09 -10.16 -7.35
C SER A 195 10.84 -10.17 -6.47
N LEU A 196 10.99 -10.32 -5.14
CA LEU A 196 9.88 -10.26 -4.18
C LEU A 196 9.52 -8.84 -3.71
N PHE A 197 10.31 -7.81 -4.05
CA PHE A 197 10.07 -6.44 -3.59
C PHE A 197 8.75 -5.90 -4.15
N ILE A 198 8.57 -5.91 -5.47
CA ILE A 198 7.34 -5.43 -6.11
C ILE A 198 6.11 -6.21 -5.62
N PRO A 199 6.09 -7.56 -5.60
CA PRO A 199 4.95 -8.31 -5.06
C PRO A 199 4.60 -7.97 -3.61
N ASN A 200 5.60 -7.78 -2.74
CA ASN A 200 5.35 -7.48 -1.33
C ASN A 200 4.90 -6.03 -1.12
N ILE A 201 5.47 -5.07 -1.85
CA ILE A 201 4.99 -3.68 -1.88
C ILE A 201 3.55 -3.63 -2.42
N THR A 202 3.24 -4.38 -3.47
CA THR A 202 1.87 -4.47 -4.01
C THR A 202 0.90 -5.02 -2.96
N LYS A 203 1.27 -6.07 -2.22
CA LYS A 203 0.45 -6.58 -1.11
C LYS A 203 0.26 -5.53 -0.02
N PHE A 204 1.32 -4.79 0.32
CA PHE A 204 1.24 -3.67 1.27
C PHE A 204 0.26 -2.60 0.79
N LEU A 205 0.33 -2.15 -0.47
CA LEU A 205 -0.59 -1.16 -1.03
C LEU A 205 -2.04 -1.65 -1.00
N ARG A 206 -2.30 -2.92 -1.34
CA ARG A 206 -3.67 -3.48 -1.20
C ARG A 206 -4.19 -3.43 0.24
N ARG A 207 -3.32 -3.64 1.23
CA ARG A 207 -3.67 -3.51 2.66
C ARG A 207 -3.88 -2.05 3.04
N ALA A 208 -3.02 -1.14 2.60
CA ALA A 208 -3.20 0.30 2.79
C ALA A 208 -4.54 0.77 2.23
N HIS A 209 -4.91 0.32 1.03
CA HIS A 209 -6.22 0.60 0.45
C HIS A 209 -7.37 0.13 1.35
N GLN A 210 -7.29 -1.09 1.89
CA GLN A 210 -8.31 -1.61 2.82
C GLN A 210 -8.39 -0.81 4.12
N LEU A 211 -7.26 -0.29 4.61
CA LEU A 211 -7.23 0.56 5.81
C LEU A 211 -7.93 1.90 5.55
N ILE A 212 -7.61 2.57 4.45
CA ILE A 212 -8.21 3.88 4.07
C ILE A 212 -9.73 3.76 3.84
N GLN A 213 -10.18 2.61 3.32
CA GLN A 213 -11.62 2.35 3.16
C GLN A 213 -12.37 2.15 4.49
N ARG A 214 -11.67 1.80 5.57
CA ARG A 214 -12.26 1.44 6.87
C ARG A 214 -12.13 2.53 7.92
N GLU A 215 -11.05 3.32 7.85
CA GLU A 215 -10.69 4.32 8.84
C GLU A 215 -10.49 5.68 8.18
N GLU A 216 -11.01 6.74 8.81
CA GLU A 216 -10.68 8.11 8.44
C GLU A 216 -9.24 8.40 8.90
N LEU A 217 -8.36 8.63 7.95
CA LEU A 217 -6.95 8.94 8.19
C LEU A 217 -6.72 10.46 8.06
N ASP A 218 -5.67 10.94 8.72
CA ASP A 218 -5.27 12.34 8.66
C ASP A 218 -4.81 12.72 7.24
N ASP A 219 -5.00 13.99 6.85
CA ASP A 219 -4.69 14.48 5.50
C ASP A 219 -3.23 14.22 5.09
N ASP A 220 -2.27 14.39 6.01
CA ASP A 220 -0.84 14.13 5.74
C ASP A 220 -0.59 12.67 5.31
N VAL A 221 -1.32 11.72 5.90
CA VAL A 221 -1.24 10.30 5.56
C VAL A 221 -1.84 10.07 4.17
N LEU A 222 -2.99 10.69 3.87
CA LEU A 222 -3.64 10.59 2.56
C LEU A 222 -2.76 11.15 1.44
N VAL A 223 -2.13 12.31 1.68
CA VAL A 223 -1.17 12.93 0.75
C VAL A 223 0.02 12.00 0.50
N THR A 224 0.60 11.43 1.56
CA THR A 224 1.74 10.50 1.43
C THR A 224 1.36 9.25 0.62
N VAL A 225 0.20 8.65 0.91
CA VAL A 225 -0.30 7.49 0.17
C VAL A 225 -0.58 7.84 -1.29
N ALA A 226 -1.18 8.99 -1.57
CA ALA A 226 -1.44 9.45 -2.92
C ALA A 226 -0.13 9.63 -3.70
N TYR A 227 0.89 10.25 -3.10
CA TYR A 227 2.22 10.38 -3.72
C TYR A 227 2.82 9.02 -4.09
N ILE A 228 2.83 8.08 -3.14
CA ILE A 228 3.29 6.69 -3.37
C ILE A 228 2.50 6.02 -4.50
N SER A 229 1.21 6.33 -4.62
CA SER A 229 0.33 5.72 -5.62
C SER A 229 0.44 6.38 -7.01
N MET A 230 0.86 7.65 -7.10
CA MET A 230 1.11 8.32 -8.37
C MET A 230 2.45 7.92 -8.98
N ALA A 231 3.49 7.75 -8.16
CA ALA A 231 4.86 7.52 -8.61
C ALA A 231 5.03 6.36 -9.64
N PRO A 232 4.44 5.16 -9.47
CA PRO A 232 4.64 4.05 -10.41
C PRO A 232 4.22 4.35 -11.85
N PHE A 233 3.36 5.34 -12.10
CA PHE A 233 2.91 5.68 -13.45
C PHE A 233 3.93 6.48 -14.26
N PHE A 234 4.98 7.01 -13.63
CA PHE A 234 6.03 7.80 -14.27
C PHE A 234 7.29 7.01 -14.57
N HIS A 235 7.33 5.74 -14.16
CA HIS A 235 8.45 4.84 -14.42
C HIS A 235 7.97 3.75 -15.39
N ASP A 236 8.75 3.55 -16.45
CA ASP A 236 8.41 2.64 -17.53
C ASP A 236 9.44 1.51 -17.58
N GLN A 237 8.95 0.29 -17.37
CA GLN A 237 9.76 -0.89 -17.55
C GLN A 237 9.89 -1.16 -19.05
N SER A 238 11.12 -1.19 -19.56
CA SER A 238 11.37 -1.56 -20.96
C SER A 238 11.03 -3.04 -21.17
N GLU A 239 10.29 -3.36 -22.24
CA GLU A 239 9.92 -4.75 -22.60
C GLU A 239 11.13 -5.61 -23.01
N GLN A 240 12.31 -5.00 -23.14
CA GLN A 240 13.49 -5.61 -23.75
C GLN A 240 14.54 -6.05 -22.73
N THR A 241 14.39 -5.71 -21.45
CA THR A 241 15.41 -6.00 -20.44
C THR A 241 14.88 -7.04 -19.45
N GLU A 242 15.63 -8.13 -19.27
CA GLU A 242 15.44 -9.06 -18.14
C GLU A 242 15.67 -8.28 -16.83
N CYS A 243 14.63 -7.63 -16.32
CA CYS A 243 14.71 -6.92 -15.06
C CYS A 243 14.81 -7.94 -13.92
N ILE A 244 15.79 -7.79 -13.02
CA ILE A 244 15.93 -8.64 -11.82
C ILE A 244 14.70 -8.60 -10.89
N LEU A 245 13.80 -7.63 -11.11
CA LEU A 245 12.56 -7.46 -10.38
C LEU A 245 11.44 -8.41 -10.86
N GLU A 246 11.64 -9.16 -11.94
CA GLU A 246 10.65 -10.13 -12.45
C GLU A 246 11.16 -11.57 -12.39
N ASP A 247 10.30 -12.45 -11.88
CA ASP A 247 10.32 -13.87 -12.26
C ASP A 247 9.43 -14.01 -13.50
N SER A 248 9.91 -14.73 -14.53
CA SER A 248 9.35 -14.86 -15.88
C SER A 248 7.93 -15.47 -15.94
N GLY A 249 6.95 -14.82 -15.35
CA GLY A 249 5.54 -15.21 -15.30
C GLY A 249 4.70 -14.54 -16.38
N THR A 250 3.46 -15.01 -16.55
CA THR A 250 2.51 -14.53 -17.56
C THR A 250 1.94 -13.13 -17.26
N PHE A 251 2.16 -12.58 -16.06
CA PHE A 251 1.65 -11.27 -15.64
C PHE A 251 2.77 -10.47 -14.96
N SER A 252 3.06 -9.27 -15.44
CA SER A 252 4.13 -8.43 -14.88
C SER A 252 3.79 -8.01 -13.44
N PRO A 253 4.66 -8.29 -12.44
CA PRO A 253 4.50 -7.78 -11.08
C PRO A 253 4.35 -6.26 -11.04
N TYR A 254 5.04 -5.55 -11.93
CA TYR A 254 5.00 -4.09 -11.99
C TYR A 254 3.64 -3.57 -12.47
N GLU A 255 2.99 -4.27 -13.39
CA GLU A 255 1.62 -3.95 -13.80
C GLU A 255 0.64 -4.15 -12.62
N GLN A 256 0.83 -5.17 -11.77
CA GLN A 256 0.02 -5.35 -10.56
C GLN A 256 0.21 -4.22 -9.55
N LEU A 257 1.44 -3.68 -9.46
CA LEU A 257 1.73 -2.51 -8.64
C LEU A 257 0.96 -1.29 -9.16
N LYS A 258 1.02 -1.02 -10.48
CA LYS A 258 0.24 0.04 -11.13
C LYS A 258 -1.27 -0.11 -10.86
N PHE A 259 -1.83 -1.31 -11.01
CA PHE A 259 -3.25 -1.54 -10.71
C PHE A 259 -3.60 -1.32 -9.22
N SER A 260 -2.77 -1.79 -8.29
CA SER A 260 -3.01 -1.57 -6.87
C SER A 260 -2.91 -0.10 -6.46
N ALA A 261 -1.98 0.63 -7.08
CA ALA A 261 -1.82 2.07 -6.88
C ALA A 261 -3.01 2.85 -7.45
N LEU A 262 -3.50 2.44 -8.61
CA LEU A 262 -4.68 3.00 -9.27
C LEU A 262 -5.94 2.89 -8.40
N ASP A 263 -6.15 1.73 -7.78
CA ASP A 263 -7.28 1.48 -6.88
C ASP A 263 -7.28 2.47 -5.70
N ILE A 264 -6.10 2.73 -5.12
CA ILE A 264 -5.93 3.70 -4.06
C ILE A 264 -6.22 5.12 -4.56
N LEU A 265 -5.64 5.51 -5.70
CA LEU A 265 -5.88 6.84 -6.28
C LEU A 265 -7.36 7.06 -6.57
N LYS A 266 -8.04 6.09 -7.19
CA LYS A 266 -9.49 6.15 -7.42
C LYS A 266 -10.26 6.32 -6.11
N HIS A 267 -9.87 5.61 -5.06
CA HIS A 267 -10.51 5.73 -3.76
C HIS A 267 -10.29 7.10 -3.13
N ILE A 268 -9.05 7.61 -3.13
CA ILE A 268 -8.73 8.94 -2.60
C ILE A 268 -9.46 10.03 -3.41
N PHE A 269 -9.39 9.96 -4.74
CA PHE A 269 -10.00 10.93 -5.64
C PHE A 269 -11.53 10.97 -5.50
N SER A 270 -12.18 9.81 -5.34
CA SER A 270 -13.63 9.76 -5.14
C SER A 270 -14.07 10.19 -3.75
N SER A 271 -13.32 9.79 -2.70
CA SER A 271 -13.73 9.97 -1.30
C SER A 271 -13.28 11.29 -0.67
N TYR A 272 -12.22 11.92 -1.20
CA TYR A 272 -11.64 13.16 -0.66
C TYR A 272 -11.55 14.24 -1.76
N PRO A 273 -12.66 14.92 -2.09
CA PRO A 273 -12.71 15.91 -3.17
C PRO A 273 -11.70 17.06 -3.04
N GLN A 274 -11.31 17.41 -1.81
CA GLN A 274 -10.32 18.46 -1.54
C GLN A 274 -8.94 18.16 -2.13
N HIS A 275 -8.58 16.88 -2.28
CA HIS A 275 -7.26 16.45 -2.77
C HIS A 275 -7.20 16.31 -4.30
N ARG A 276 -8.35 16.37 -5.00
CA ARG A 276 -8.43 16.14 -6.46
C ARG A 276 -7.55 17.08 -7.28
N ARG A 277 -7.62 18.38 -6.94
CA ARG A 277 -6.87 19.42 -7.63
C ARG A 277 -5.37 19.20 -7.49
N TRP A 278 -4.92 18.99 -6.26
CA TRP A 278 -3.51 18.72 -5.96
C TRP A 278 -3.01 17.46 -6.69
N ILE A 279 -3.78 16.36 -6.65
CA ILE A 279 -3.42 15.12 -7.39
C ILE A 279 -3.22 15.40 -8.88
N PHE A 280 -4.11 16.16 -9.51
CA PHE A 280 -3.95 16.51 -10.92
C PHE A 280 -2.74 17.42 -11.18
N GLU A 281 -2.52 18.43 -10.34
CA GLU A 281 -1.37 19.33 -10.45
C GLU A 281 -0.04 18.55 -10.36
N GLU A 282 0.06 17.59 -9.42
CA GLU A 282 1.24 16.72 -9.29
C GLU A 282 1.42 15.82 -10.52
N ILE A 283 0.36 15.14 -10.98
CA ILE A 283 0.49 14.27 -12.16
C ILE A 283 0.92 15.07 -13.39
N LEU A 284 0.35 16.26 -13.60
CA LEU A 284 0.65 17.14 -14.73
C LEU A 284 2.03 17.81 -14.61
N THR A 285 2.54 18.00 -13.40
CA THR A 285 3.89 18.52 -13.17
C THR A 285 4.93 17.46 -13.45
N SER A 286 4.74 16.24 -12.93
CA SER A 286 5.58 15.07 -13.22
C SER A 286 5.59 14.73 -14.72
N LEU A 287 4.46 14.95 -15.41
CA LEU A 287 4.35 14.86 -16.86
C LEU A 287 5.29 15.83 -17.59
N GLY A 288 5.33 17.09 -17.13
CA GLY A 288 6.12 18.16 -17.75
C GLY A 288 7.63 18.03 -17.52
N SER A 289 8.04 17.36 -16.44
CA SER A 289 9.45 17.07 -16.15
C SER A 289 10.00 15.87 -16.94
N LEU A 290 9.14 14.98 -17.45
CA LEU A 290 9.54 13.91 -18.35
C LEU A 290 9.82 14.53 -19.73
N THR A 291 11.06 14.98 -19.94
CA THR A 291 11.52 15.66 -21.18
C THR A 291 11.43 14.80 -22.45
N ALA A 292 11.14 13.51 -22.30
CA ALA A 292 10.69 12.64 -23.37
C ALA A 292 9.50 11.84 -22.85
N MET A 293 8.29 12.24 -23.21
CA MET A 293 7.23 11.25 -23.32
C MET A 293 7.74 10.22 -24.32
N ASN A 294 8.16 9.05 -23.84
CA ASN A 294 8.30 7.93 -24.73
C ASN A 294 6.92 7.79 -25.39
N ASP A 295 6.83 7.99 -26.71
CA ASP A 295 5.60 7.86 -27.54
C ASP A 295 5.00 6.44 -27.49
N LYS A 296 5.48 5.59 -26.57
CA LYS A 296 5.07 4.23 -26.35
C LYS A 296 3.70 4.19 -25.68
N ARG A 297 2.71 3.85 -26.49
CA ARG A 297 1.36 3.51 -26.04
C ARG A 297 1.38 2.09 -25.45
N SER A 298 1.57 1.99 -24.13
CA SER A 298 1.69 0.73 -23.40
C SER A 298 0.37 0.22 -22.79
N TYR A 299 -0.69 1.04 -22.71
CA TYR A 299 -1.97 0.61 -22.15
C TYR A 299 -2.92 0.09 -23.23
N ARG A 300 -3.16 -1.23 -23.25
CA ARG A 300 -4.01 -1.89 -24.26
C ARG A 300 -5.47 -1.89 -23.85
N LEU A 301 -6.33 -1.40 -24.74
CA LEU A 301 -7.78 -1.38 -24.64
C LEU A 301 -8.40 -2.69 -25.15
N HIS A 302 -9.68 -2.91 -24.81
CA HIS A 302 -10.45 -4.09 -25.22
C HIS A 302 -10.61 -4.24 -26.73
N ASP A 303 -10.55 -3.14 -27.48
CA ASP A 303 -10.60 -3.11 -28.94
C ASP A 303 -9.22 -3.32 -29.60
N ASN A 304 -8.21 -3.73 -28.80
CA ASN A 304 -6.81 -3.90 -29.19
C ASN A 304 -6.08 -2.62 -29.59
N GLN A 305 -6.66 -1.44 -29.39
CA GLN A 305 -5.92 -0.19 -29.49
C GLN A 305 -5.06 0.01 -28.25
N SER A 306 -3.96 0.73 -28.38
CA SER A 306 -3.14 1.13 -27.23
C SER A 306 -3.17 2.64 -27.05
N ILE A 307 -3.25 3.09 -25.80
CA ILE A 307 -3.14 4.49 -25.39
C ILE A 307 -1.98 4.68 -24.41
N HIS A 308 -1.63 5.93 -24.11
CA HIS A 308 -0.70 6.21 -23.04
C HIS A 308 -1.34 5.89 -21.69
N VAL A 309 -0.56 5.24 -20.81
CA VAL A 309 -0.98 4.86 -19.45
C VAL A 309 -1.45 6.10 -18.67
N ILE A 310 -0.81 7.25 -18.88
CA ILE A 310 -1.18 8.49 -18.20
C ILE A 310 -2.54 9.01 -18.69
N SER A 311 -2.85 8.91 -19.98
CA SER A 311 -4.18 9.25 -20.50
C SER A 311 -5.26 8.34 -19.90
N ALA A 312 -4.98 7.04 -19.77
CA ALA A 312 -5.87 6.10 -19.10
C ALA A 312 -6.09 6.49 -17.63
N LEU A 313 -5.02 6.83 -16.91
CA LEU A 313 -5.08 7.30 -15.52
C LEU A 313 -6.00 8.51 -15.37
N PHE A 314 -5.83 9.55 -16.21
CA PHE A 314 -6.69 10.73 -16.17
C PHE A 314 -8.16 10.40 -16.44
N MET A 315 -8.44 9.60 -17.48
CA MET A 315 -9.81 9.17 -17.79
C MET A 315 -10.44 8.44 -16.62
N GLU A 316 -9.71 7.53 -15.99
CA GLU A 316 -10.20 6.77 -14.84
C GLU A 316 -10.40 7.63 -13.58
N LEU A 317 -9.57 8.65 -13.35
CA LEU A 317 -9.77 9.61 -12.25
C LEU A 317 -11.02 10.48 -12.47
N VAL A 318 -11.22 10.98 -13.69
CA VAL A 318 -12.44 11.72 -14.04
C VAL A 318 -13.67 10.82 -13.87
N GLN A 319 -13.61 9.57 -14.35
CA GLN A 319 -14.71 8.62 -14.20
C GLN A 319 -15.01 8.31 -12.73
N CYS A 320 -13.99 8.07 -11.91
CA CYS A 320 -14.18 7.71 -10.51
C CYS A 320 -14.71 8.88 -9.66
N SER A 321 -14.54 10.13 -10.10
CA SER A 321 -15.12 11.30 -9.43
C SER A 321 -16.66 11.30 -9.41
N SER A 322 -17.28 10.58 -10.35
CA SER A 322 -18.73 10.36 -10.40
C SER A 322 -19.22 9.26 -9.46
N ASN A 323 -18.30 8.51 -8.83
CA ASN A 323 -18.66 7.43 -7.93
C ASN A 323 -19.39 7.97 -6.71
N VAL A 324 -20.50 7.31 -6.40
CA VAL A 324 -21.28 7.60 -5.20
C VAL A 324 -20.53 7.07 -3.98
N SER A 325 -19.81 7.95 -3.30
CA SER A 325 -18.96 7.65 -2.14
C SER A 325 -19.71 6.91 -1.00
N ASN A 326 -21.02 7.12 -0.86
CA ASN A 326 -21.85 6.48 0.18
C ASN A 326 -22.76 5.36 -0.34
N LEU A 327 -22.25 4.46 -1.18
CA LEU A 327 -23.05 3.35 -1.73
C LEU A 327 -23.76 2.52 -0.66
N SER A 328 -23.12 2.32 0.50
CA SER A 328 -23.70 1.60 1.65
C SER A 328 -24.93 2.31 2.22
N GLY A 329 -24.87 3.64 2.38
CA GLY A 329 -25.98 4.48 2.80
C GLY A 329 -27.13 4.46 1.78
N TYR A 330 -26.82 4.49 0.48
CA TYR A 330 -27.85 4.34 -0.56
C TYR A 330 -28.51 2.97 -0.52
N ARG A 331 -27.75 1.88 -0.39
CA ARG A 331 -28.29 0.52 -0.24
C ARG A 331 -29.19 0.40 0.99
N ASN A 332 -28.75 0.92 2.13
CA ASN A 332 -29.53 0.90 3.37
C ASN A 332 -30.81 1.71 3.27
N TRP A 333 -30.73 2.89 2.65
CA TRP A 333 -31.90 3.72 2.40
C TRP A 333 -32.89 3.05 1.44
N PHE A 334 -32.40 2.48 0.34
CA PHE A 334 -33.24 1.80 -0.65
C PHE A 334 -33.94 0.59 -0.04
N ARG A 335 -33.25 -0.16 0.83
CA ARG A 335 -33.86 -1.26 1.59
C ARG A 335 -35.02 -0.78 2.46
N LYS A 336 -34.83 0.30 3.20
CA LYS A 336 -35.88 0.92 4.03
C LYS A 336 -37.04 1.44 3.17
N TRP A 337 -36.73 2.07 2.04
CA TRP A 337 -37.71 2.56 1.07
C TRP A 337 -38.55 1.40 0.51
N ASN A 338 -37.92 0.31 0.07
CA ASN A 338 -38.59 -0.85 -0.51
C ASN A 338 -39.57 -1.51 0.48
N ILE A 339 -39.19 -1.59 1.76
CA ILE A 339 -40.10 -2.08 2.83
C ILE A 339 -41.33 -1.16 2.97
N LYS A 340 -41.15 0.17 2.91
CA LYS A 340 -42.26 1.14 2.98
C LYS A 340 -43.16 1.04 1.75
N TYR A 341 -42.56 0.89 0.57
CA TYR A 341 -43.26 0.75 -0.71
C TYR A 341 -44.15 -0.50 -0.72
N GLN A 342 -43.60 -1.66 -0.34
CA GLN A 342 -44.37 -2.91 -0.25
C GLN A 342 -45.52 -2.82 0.75
N LYS A 343 -45.36 -2.10 1.87
CA LYS A 343 -46.43 -1.87 2.84
C LYS A 343 -47.54 -1.00 2.27
N ALA A 344 -47.19 0.09 1.60
CA ALA A 344 -48.15 0.99 0.95
C ALA A 344 -48.93 0.29 -0.18
N GLN A 345 -48.25 -0.58 -0.92
CA GLN A 345 -48.87 -1.41 -1.96
C GLN A 345 -49.87 -2.41 -1.37
N LYS A 346 -49.52 -3.07 -0.25
CA LYS A 346 -50.44 -3.98 0.45
C LYS A 346 -51.65 -3.27 1.06
N SER A 347 -51.51 -2.01 1.46
CA SER A 347 -52.60 -1.20 1.99
C SER A 347 -53.39 -0.45 0.91
N ASN A 348 -53.07 -0.62 -0.39
CA ASN A 348 -53.66 0.14 -1.50
C ASN A 348 -53.63 1.68 -1.31
N ASP A 349 -52.59 2.17 -0.63
CA ASP A 349 -52.44 3.59 -0.32
C ASP A 349 -51.76 4.32 -1.49
N THR A 350 -52.57 4.84 -2.41
CA THR A 350 -52.13 5.45 -3.67
C THR A 350 -51.39 6.77 -3.48
N GLU A 351 -51.75 7.58 -2.49
CA GLU A 351 -51.06 8.83 -2.19
C GLU A 351 -49.65 8.56 -1.65
N LYS A 352 -49.52 7.58 -0.76
CA LYS A 352 -48.23 7.19 -0.20
C LYS A 352 -47.30 6.56 -1.21
N LEU A 353 -47.82 5.82 -2.20
CA LEU A 353 -47.03 5.29 -3.31
C LEU A 353 -46.43 6.42 -4.15
N LYS A 354 -47.24 7.40 -4.56
CA LYS A 354 -46.76 8.58 -5.32
C LYS A 354 -45.67 9.33 -4.56
N LEU A 355 -45.87 9.58 -3.27
CA LEU A 355 -44.88 10.27 -2.43
C LEU A 355 -43.57 9.49 -2.32
N LEU A 356 -43.62 8.15 -2.27
CA LEU A 356 -42.42 7.30 -2.26
C LEU A 356 -41.70 7.32 -3.61
N ASP A 357 -42.42 7.35 -4.72
CA ASP A 357 -41.86 7.48 -6.07
C ASP A 357 -41.16 8.83 -6.25
N ASP A 358 -41.79 9.93 -5.82
CA ASP A 358 -41.18 11.26 -5.85
C ASP A 358 -39.91 11.32 -5.00
N GLN A 359 -39.90 10.67 -3.83
CA GLN A 359 -38.71 10.57 -2.99
C GLN A 359 -37.58 9.79 -3.67
N LEU A 360 -37.90 8.70 -4.38
CA LEU A 360 -36.93 7.92 -5.12
C LEU A 360 -36.34 8.72 -6.28
N LEU A 361 -37.20 9.35 -7.09
CA LEU A 361 -36.81 10.19 -8.22
C LEU A 361 -35.93 11.35 -7.76
N THR A 362 -36.34 12.09 -6.73
CA THR A 362 -35.57 13.22 -6.19
C THR A 362 -34.19 12.77 -5.71
N LYS A 363 -34.13 11.64 -5.00
CA LYS A 363 -32.86 11.12 -4.49
C LYS A 363 -31.94 10.62 -5.60
N ALA A 364 -32.48 9.97 -6.62
CA ALA A 364 -31.73 9.51 -7.79
C ALA A 364 -31.22 10.70 -8.61
N ALA A 365 -32.07 11.70 -8.87
CA ALA A 365 -31.71 12.92 -9.59
C ALA A 365 -30.59 13.69 -8.88
N ASN A 366 -30.68 13.84 -7.55
CA ASN A 366 -29.63 14.50 -6.76
C ASN A 366 -28.30 13.73 -6.81
N ALA A 367 -28.34 12.40 -6.71
CA ALA A 367 -27.14 11.57 -6.80
C ALA A 367 -26.47 11.67 -8.17
N TRP A 368 -27.28 11.60 -9.24
CA TRP A 368 -26.78 11.72 -10.61
C TRP A 368 -26.20 13.10 -10.87
N ARG A 369 -26.93 14.16 -10.50
CA ARG A 369 -26.48 15.54 -10.64
C ARG A 369 -25.14 15.78 -9.94
N HIS A 370 -25.00 15.31 -8.70
CA HIS A 370 -23.75 15.45 -7.96
C HIS A 370 -22.58 14.73 -8.64
N GLY A 371 -22.79 13.49 -9.11
CA GLY A 371 -21.76 12.73 -9.83
C GLY A 371 -21.37 13.37 -11.15
N THR A 372 -22.34 13.87 -11.92
CA THR A 372 -22.10 14.55 -13.20
C THR A 372 -21.39 15.88 -13.01
N GLU A 373 -21.80 16.69 -12.04
CA GLU A 373 -21.13 17.96 -11.71
C GLU A 373 -19.69 17.71 -11.24
N ALA A 374 -19.45 16.69 -10.40
CA ALA A 374 -18.10 16.32 -9.95
C ALA A 374 -17.17 15.90 -11.12
N ALA A 375 -17.69 15.10 -12.06
CA ALA A 375 -16.95 14.68 -13.24
C ALA A 375 -16.70 15.83 -14.22
N ALA A 376 -17.71 16.67 -14.47
CA ALA A 376 -17.58 17.84 -15.32
C ALA A 376 -16.54 18.83 -14.76
N ASN A 377 -16.56 19.09 -13.45
CA ASN A 377 -15.58 19.96 -12.80
C ASN A 377 -14.17 19.40 -12.90
N SER A 378 -14.00 18.09 -12.66
CA SER A 378 -12.69 17.43 -12.75
C SER A 378 -12.14 17.45 -14.18
N ALA A 379 -12.98 17.20 -15.18
CA ALA A 379 -12.60 17.26 -16.59
C ALA A 379 -12.28 18.70 -17.04
N SER A 380 -13.08 19.67 -16.62
CA SER A 380 -12.87 21.08 -16.97
C SER A 380 -11.55 21.58 -16.41
N PHE A 381 -11.25 21.27 -15.14
CA PHE A 381 -9.97 21.63 -14.53
C PHE A 381 -8.77 21.05 -15.30
N PHE A 382 -8.82 19.77 -15.65
CA PHE A 382 -7.76 19.13 -16.42
C PHE A 382 -7.55 19.79 -17.79
N LEU A 383 -8.64 20.08 -18.51
CA LEU A 383 -8.58 20.75 -19.81
C LEU A 383 -8.07 22.19 -19.68
N GLU A 384 -8.55 22.95 -18.70
CA GLU A 384 -8.08 24.31 -18.42
C GLU A 384 -6.58 24.32 -18.13
N PHE A 385 -6.09 23.39 -17.32
CA PHE A 385 -4.67 23.27 -17.02
C PHE A 385 -3.86 23.00 -18.29
N LEU A 386 -4.28 22.02 -19.11
CA LEU A 386 -3.61 21.71 -20.38
C LEU A 386 -3.61 22.88 -21.36
N MET A 387 -4.68 23.66 -21.40
CA MET A 387 -4.79 24.83 -22.28
C MET A 387 -4.03 26.06 -21.76
N SER A 388 -3.72 26.10 -20.46
CA SER A 388 -2.99 27.20 -19.81
C SER A 388 -1.46 27.10 -19.95
N LYS A 389 -0.95 25.90 -20.27
CA LYS A 389 0.44 25.66 -20.64
C LYS A 389 0.59 25.69 -22.15
#